data_AF-A0A8T7H4C0-F1
#
_entry.id   AF-A0A8T7H4C0-F1
#
_cell.length_a   1.000
_cell.length_b   1.000
_cell.length_c   1.000
_cell.angle_alpha   90.00
_cell.angle_beta   90.00
_cell.angle_gamma   90.00
#
_symmetry.space_group_name_H-M   'P 1'
#
loop_
_entity.id
_entity.type
_entity.pdbx_description
1 polymer ?
#
loop_
_entity_poly.entity_id
_entity_poly.type
_entity_poly.pdbx_seq_one_letter_code
_entity_poly.pdbx_strand_id
1 'polypeptide(L)'
;MAKIERTQKMFLKALKEKFQGQDIESETAEFYKFNGVRQSPRKMEFMKASRAIEMDRGISMYDPERCHLGGIPMGQRQLMTYEVSGTGVFVEGDDLHYVNNSAMQQMWDDIRRTVIVGMDLAHQTLQKRLGKEVTPETIN
;
A
#
# COMPACT_ATOMS: atom_id res chain seq x y z
N MET A 1 30.14 8.34 1.69
CA MET A 1 30.05 8.66 0.25
C MET A 1 29.63 7.45 -0.60
N ALA A 2 30.25 6.27 -0.48
CA ALA A 2 29.88 5.08 -1.26
C ALA A 2 28.40 4.60 -1.15
N LYS A 3 27.77 4.77 0.03
CA LYS A 3 26.35 4.41 0.24
C LYS A 3 25.40 5.32 -0.53
N ILE A 4 25.74 6.61 -0.68
CA ILE A 4 24.95 7.60 -1.43
C ILE A 4 25.06 7.32 -2.93
N GLU A 5 26.26 7.02 -3.40
CA GLU A 5 26.53 6.69 -4.81
C GLU A 5 25.83 5.40 -5.28
N ARG A 6 25.72 4.41 -4.39
CA ARG A 6 24.96 3.17 -4.66
C ARG A 6 23.45 3.42 -4.71
N THR A 7 22.90 4.18 -3.76
CA THR A 7 21.48 4.57 -3.77
C THR A 7 21.15 5.48 -4.96
N GLN A 8 22.10 6.34 -5.39
CA GLN A 8 21.97 7.20 -6.57
C GLN A 8 21.71 6.43 -7.87
N LYS A 9 22.01 5.12 -7.93
CA LYS A 9 21.78 4.29 -9.12
C LYS A 9 20.58 3.35 -9.01
N MET A 10 20.00 3.16 -7.82
CA MET A 10 18.88 2.24 -7.63
C MET A 10 17.57 2.82 -8.16
N PHE A 11 17.33 4.12 -7.98
CA PHE A 11 16.11 4.75 -8.49
C PHE A 11 16.08 4.84 -10.02
N LEU A 12 17.24 4.81 -10.70
CA LEU A 12 17.31 4.87 -12.16
C LEU A 12 16.57 3.70 -12.81
N LYS A 13 16.63 2.50 -12.21
CA LYS A 13 15.86 1.35 -12.67
C LYS A 13 14.36 1.63 -12.57
N ALA A 14 13.92 2.15 -11.43
CA ALA A 14 12.52 2.52 -11.23
C ALA A 14 12.05 3.63 -12.17
N LEU A 15 12.87 4.65 -12.44
CA LEU A 15 12.54 5.71 -13.39
C LEU A 15 12.38 5.19 -14.81
N LYS A 16 13.28 4.31 -15.27
CA LYS A 16 13.19 3.69 -16.60
C LYS A 16 11.93 2.84 -16.77
N GLU A 17 11.52 2.15 -15.72
CA GLU A 17 10.28 1.36 -15.73
C GLU A 17 9.01 2.24 -15.66
N LYS A 18 9.07 3.34 -14.90
CA LYS A 18 7.95 4.30 -14.82
C LYS A 18 7.74 5.05 -16.11
N PHE A 19 8.82 5.49 -16.75
CA PHE A 19 8.80 6.32 -17.94
C PHE A 19 9.36 5.56 -19.15
N GLN A 20 8.84 4.36 -19.39
CA GLN A 20 9.30 3.50 -20.49
C GLN A 20 9.28 4.27 -21.82
N GLY A 21 10.41 4.23 -22.54
CA GLY A 21 10.58 4.91 -23.82
C GLY A 21 10.78 6.42 -23.75
N GLN A 22 10.88 7.00 -22.54
CA GLN A 22 11.20 8.42 -22.35
C GLN A 22 12.64 8.59 -21.88
N ASP A 23 13.22 9.75 -22.18
CA ASP A 23 14.49 10.16 -21.61
C ASP A 23 14.28 10.60 -20.15
N ILE A 24 14.92 9.90 -19.23
CA ILE A 24 14.84 10.18 -17.78
C ILE A 24 15.54 11.47 -17.37
N GLU A 25 16.43 12.00 -18.22
CA GLU A 25 17.11 13.28 -18.01
C GLU A 25 16.38 14.45 -18.67
N SER A 26 15.30 14.18 -19.42
CA SER A 26 14.52 15.22 -20.10
C SER A 26 13.87 16.18 -19.12
N GLU A 27 14.00 17.48 -19.40
CA GLU A 27 13.30 18.55 -18.68
C GLU A 27 11.87 18.78 -19.21
N THR A 28 11.48 18.06 -20.27
CA THR A 28 10.16 18.17 -20.90
C THR A 28 9.40 16.85 -20.82
N ALA A 29 8.06 16.95 -20.76
CA ALA A 29 7.19 15.79 -20.71
C ALA A 29 5.93 16.04 -21.55
N GLU A 30 5.37 14.96 -22.05
CA GLU A 30 4.12 15.00 -22.80
C GLU A 30 2.92 14.77 -21.86
N PHE A 31 1.82 15.46 -22.16
CA PHE A 31 0.57 15.41 -21.40
C PHE A 31 -0.61 15.25 -22.35
N TYR A 32 -1.78 14.90 -21.80
CA TYR A 32 -3.07 14.80 -22.47
C TYR A 32 -3.17 13.75 -23.60
N LYS A 33 -2.14 12.92 -23.79
CA LYS A 33 -2.09 11.85 -24.81
C LYS A 33 -2.34 10.43 -24.29
N PHE A 34 -2.63 10.28 -23.00
CA PHE A 34 -2.68 8.97 -22.34
C PHE A 34 -4.09 8.40 -22.19
N ASN A 35 -5.09 8.92 -22.92
CA ASN A 35 -6.46 8.38 -22.88
C ASN A 35 -7.08 8.35 -21.46
N GLY A 36 -6.77 9.33 -20.63
CA GLY A 36 -7.35 9.48 -19.28
C GLY A 36 -7.13 8.26 -18.40
N VAL A 37 -8.17 7.82 -17.70
CA VAL A 37 -8.09 6.65 -16.80
C VAL A 37 -7.89 5.32 -17.51
N ARG A 38 -8.15 5.25 -18.83
CA ARG A 38 -8.10 4.01 -19.61
C ARG A 38 -6.68 3.51 -19.86
N GLN A 39 -5.65 4.31 -19.57
CA GLN A 39 -4.26 3.84 -19.55
C GLN A 39 -3.96 2.86 -18.41
N SER A 40 -4.77 2.84 -17.35
CA SER A 40 -4.52 2.02 -16.15
C SER A 40 -5.43 0.78 -16.16
N PRO A 41 -4.85 -0.43 -16.19
CA PRO A 41 -5.58 -1.68 -15.96
C PRO A 41 -6.37 -1.66 -14.64
N ARG A 42 -5.78 -1.12 -13.55
CA ARG A 42 -6.45 -1.08 -12.25
C ARG A 42 -7.68 -0.16 -12.26
N LYS A 43 -7.61 1.01 -12.92
CA LYS A 43 -8.78 1.89 -13.06
C LYS A 43 -9.89 1.23 -13.89
N MET A 44 -9.52 0.48 -14.95
CA MET A 44 -10.50 -0.27 -15.75
C MET A 44 -11.23 -1.34 -14.91
N GLU A 45 -10.51 -2.03 -14.03
CA GLU A 45 -11.09 -2.98 -13.08
C GLU A 45 -12.05 -2.29 -12.09
N PHE A 46 -11.65 -1.15 -11.52
CA PHE A 46 -12.50 -0.39 -10.60
C PHE A 46 -13.79 0.09 -11.26
N MET A 47 -13.72 0.57 -12.51
CA MET A 47 -14.92 0.96 -13.24
C MET A 47 -15.86 -0.24 -13.50
N LYS A 48 -15.30 -1.41 -13.83
CA LYS A 48 -16.09 -2.64 -14.00
C LYS A 48 -16.77 -3.07 -12.69
N ALA A 49 -16.05 -3.06 -11.58
CA ALA A 49 -16.57 -3.41 -10.27
C ALA A 49 -17.65 -2.41 -9.81
N SER A 50 -17.38 -1.10 -9.98
CA SER A 50 -18.32 -0.02 -9.69
C SER A 50 -19.64 -0.24 -10.41
N ARG A 51 -19.59 -0.56 -11.72
CA ARG A 51 -20.81 -0.78 -12.50
C ARG A 51 -21.67 -1.94 -11.99
N ALA A 52 -21.05 -3.04 -11.56
CA ALA A 52 -21.77 -4.17 -10.99
C ALA A 52 -22.46 -3.78 -9.67
N ILE A 53 -21.75 -3.04 -8.81
CA ILE A 53 -22.27 -2.58 -7.52
C ILE A 53 -23.41 -1.56 -7.71
N GLU A 54 -23.27 -0.63 -8.66
CA GLU A 54 -24.32 0.34 -8.99
C GLU A 54 -25.62 -0.34 -9.43
N MET A 55 -25.51 -1.38 -10.28
CA MET A 55 -26.66 -2.14 -10.75
C MET A 55 -27.34 -2.93 -9.63
N ASP A 56 -26.56 -3.45 -8.68
CA ASP A 56 -27.07 -4.20 -7.53
C ASP A 56 -27.77 -3.29 -6.51
N ARG A 57 -27.14 -2.17 -6.14
CA ARG A 57 -27.63 -1.29 -5.06
C ARG A 57 -28.54 -0.15 -5.54
N GLY A 58 -28.62 0.10 -6.85
CA GLY A 58 -29.43 1.17 -7.44
C GLY A 58 -28.95 2.61 -7.20
N ILE A 59 -27.69 2.80 -6.78
CA ILE A 59 -27.11 4.11 -6.44
C ILE A 59 -25.74 4.24 -7.10
N SER A 60 -25.51 5.36 -7.81
CA SER A 60 -24.21 5.70 -8.44
C SER A 60 -23.04 5.60 -7.46
N MET A 61 -21.87 5.20 -7.95
CA MET A 61 -20.67 4.97 -7.12
C MET A 61 -19.44 5.69 -7.71
N TYR A 62 -18.37 4.96 -7.97
CA TYR A 62 -17.06 5.48 -8.35
C TYR A 62 -17.10 5.88 -9.82
N ASP A 63 -17.03 7.19 -10.10
CA ASP A 63 -16.94 7.77 -11.44
C ASP A 63 -15.73 8.71 -11.53
N PRO A 64 -14.56 8.19 -11.94
CA PRO A 64 -13.34 8.97 -12.06
C PRO A 64 -13.27 9.82 -13.33
N GLU A 65 -14.18 9.61 -14.29
CA GLU A 65 -14.24 10.38 -15.54
C GLU A 65 -15.05 11.67 -15.35
N ARG A 66 -16.11 11.66 -14.54
CA ARG A 66 -17.03 12.80 -14.39
C ARG A 66 -17.02 13.45 -13.01
N CYS A 67 -16.66 12.73 -11.96
CA CYS A 67 -16.83 13.20 -10.58
C CYS A 67 -15.51 13.35 -9.82
N HIS A 68 -14.36 13.16 -10.46
CA HIS A 68 -13.07 13.40 -9.81
C HIS A 68 -12.84 14.91 -9.58
N LEU A 69 -12.41 15.31 -8.38
CA LEU A 69 -12.06 16.69 -8.00
C LEU A 69 -12.97 17.79 -8.60
N GLY A 70 -14.29 17.68 -8.39
CA GLY A 70 -15.24 18.68 -8.89
C GLY A 70 -15.45 18.67 -10.41
N GLY A 71 -15.17 17.54 -11.08
CA GLY A 71 -15.38 17.35 -12.51
C GLY A 71 -14.10 17.27 -13.35
N ILE A 72 -12.92 17.28 -12.73
CA ILE A 72 -11.62 17.18 -13.40
C ILE A 72 -11.27 15.70 -13.59
N PRO A 73 -11.21 15.16 -14.82
CA PRO A 73 -10.91 13.75 -15.06
C PRO A 73 -9.45 13.38 -14.75
N MET A 74 -9.24 12.20 -14.16
CA MET A 74 -7.89 11.66 -13.92
C MET A 74 -7.18 11.21 -15.20
N GLY A 75 -5.85 11.13 -15.15
CA GLY A 75 -5.02 10.53 -16.20
C GLY A 75 -4.65 11.47 -17.35
N GLN A 76 -4.67 12.79 -17.12
CA GLN A 76 -4.12 13.76 -18.09
C GLN A 76 -2.59 13.67 -18.20
N ARG A 77 -1.92 13.12 -17.20
CA ARG A 77 -0.52 12.70 -17.26
C ARG A 77 -0.44 11.18 -17.17
N GLN A 78 0.76 10.64 -17.40
CA GLN A 78 1.02 9.23 -17.18
C GLN A 78 0.68 8.82 -15.73
N LEU A 79 -0.15 7.80 -15.58
CA LEU A 79 -0.39 7.11 -14.32
C LEU A 79 0.74 6.10 -14.11
N MET A 80 1.59 6.38 -13.12
CA MET A 80 2.87 5.68 -12.94
C MET A 80 2.73 4.45 -12.04
N THR A 81 3.61 3.48 -12.26
CA THR A 81 3.87 2.40 -11.31
C THR A 81 4.89 2.82 -10.25
N TYR A 82 4.99 2.05 -9.18
CA TYR A 82 5.94 2.24 -8.10
C TYR A 82 6.65 0.93 -7.81
N GLU A 83 7.98 0.98 -7.76
CA GLU A 83 8.75 -0.13 -7.20
C GLU A 83 8.58 -0.10 -5.69
N VAL A 84 8.21 -1.23 -5.09
CA VAL A 84 8.42 -1.42 -3.65
C VAL A 84 9.93 -1.50 -3.44
N SER A 85 10.50 -0.47 -2.83
CA SER A 85 11.95 -0.22 -2.79
C SER A 85 12.78 -1.47 -2.50
N GLY A 86 13.69 -1.81 -3.41
CA GLY A 86 14.64 -2.92 -3.25
C GLY A 86 14.08 -4.30 -3.54
N THR A 87 12.81 -4.42 -3.93
CA THR A 87 12.17 -5.71 -4.23
C THR A 87 12.18 -6.05 -5.72
N GLY A 88 12.31 -5.05 -6.60
CA GLY A 88 12.07 -5.21 -8.03
C GLY A 88 10.61 -5.43 -8.43
N VAL A 89 9.67 -5.34 -7.48
CA VAL A 89 8.22 -5.50 -7.72
C VAL A 89 7.60 -4.14 -8.00
N PHE A 90 6.98 -3.99 -9.17
CA PHE A 90 6.29 -2.78 -9.59
C PHE A 90 4.78 -2.97 -9.50
N VAL A 91 4.10 -1.99 -8.89
CA VAL A 91 2.64 -1.99 -8.73
C VAL A 91 2.06 -0.62 -9.07
N GLU A 92 0.79 -0.55 -9.43
CA GLU A 92 0.08 0.73 -9.51
C GLU A 92 -0.10 1.33 -8.10
N GLY A 93 -0.14 2.66 -7.99
CA GLY A 93 -0.27 3.32 -6.69
C GLY A 93 -1.57 2.95 -5.94
N ASP A 94 -2.62 2.57 -6.67
CA ASP A 94 -3.88 2.07 -6.12
C ASP A 94 -3.72 0.80 -5.27
N ASP A 95 -2.75 -0.06 -5.60
CA ASP A 95 -2.47 -1.32 -4.89
C ASP A 95 -1.69 -1.08 -3.58
N LEU A 96 -1.17 0.15 -3.42
CA LEU A 96 -0.50 0.62 -2.21
C LEU A 96 -1.45 1.43 -1.30
N HIS A 97 -2.72 1.60 -1.69
CA HIS A 97 -3.72 2.11 -0.76
C HIS A 97 -4.05 1.02 0.26
N TYR A 98 -3.97 1.32 1.55
CA TYR A 98 -4.09 0.31 2.61
C TYR A 98 -5.41 -0.50 2.54
N VAL A 99 -6.52 0.12 2.11
CA VAL A 99 -7.81 -0.58 1.91
C VAL A 99 -7.71 -1.71 0.87
N ASN A 100 -6.86 -1.55 -0.15
CA ASN A 100 -6.65 -2.53 -1.21
C ASN A 100 -5.48 -3.48 -0.91
N ASN A 101 -4.79 -3.30 0.22
CA ASN A 101 -3.58 -4.03 0.56
C ASN A 101 -3.72 -4.74 1.90
N SER A 102 -3.95 -6.06 1.84
CA SER A 102 -4.13 -6.88 3.05
C SER A 102 -2.89 -6.96 3.92
N ALA A 103 -1.68 -6.87 3.35
CA ALA A 103 -0.44 -6.85 4.12
C ALA A 103 -0.33 -5.58 4.99
N MET A 104 -0.73 -4.42 4.45
CA MET A 104 -0.76 -3.17 5.21
C MET A 104 -1.78 -3.21 6.35
N GLN A 105 -2.97 -3.78 6.11
CA GLN A 105 -3.99 -3.96 7.15
C GLN A 105 -3.52 -4.93 8.23
N GLN A 106 -2.99 -6.08 7.83
CA GLN A 106 -2.51 -7.09 8.77
C GLN A 106 -1.33 -6.60 9.60
N MET A 107 -0.43 -5.80 9.02
CA MET A 107 0.65 -5.15 9.76
C MET A 107 0.11 -4.30 10.92
N TRP A 108 -0.93 -3.50 10.66
CA TRP A 108 -1.57 -2.72 11.72
C TRP A 108 -2.26 -3.62 12.74
N ASP A 109 -2.98 -4.64 12.29
CA ASP A 109 -3.71 -5.55 13.17
C ASP A 109 -2.77 -6.32 14.11
N ASP A 110 -1.63 -6.77 13.61
CA ASP A 110 -0.60 -7.47 14.40
C ASP A 110 0.01 -6.59 15.47
N ILE A 111 0.24 -5.31 15.18
CA ILE A 111 0.68 -4.33 16.17
C ILE A 111 -0.44 -4.08 17.19
N ARG A 112 -1.65 -3.80 16.71
CA ARG A 112 -2.79 -3.42 17.55
C ARG A 112 -3.18 -4.52 18.55
N ARG A 113 -3.08 -5.78 18.15
CA ARG A 113 -3.52 -6.93 18.97
C ARG A 113 -2.45 -7.47 19.92
N THR A 114 -1.21 -6.97 19.84
CA THR A 114 -0.07 -7.52 20.61
C THR A 114 0.27 -6.61 21.79
N VAL A 115 0.38 -7.20 22.99
CA VAL A 115 0.81 -6.52 24.21
C VAL A 115 1.89 -7.32 24.93
N ILE A 116 2.72 -6.64 25.71
CA ILE A 116 3.76 -7.27 26.53
C ILE A 116 3.38 -7.08 28.01
N VAL A 117 3.23 -8.18 28.73
CA VAL A 117 2.94 -8.19 30.16
C VAL A 117 3.94 -9.10 30.86
N GLY A 118 4.71 -8.54 31.79
CA GLY A 118 5.65 -9.30 32.61
C GLY A 118 4.92 -10.18 33.64
N MET A 119 5.37 -11.42 33.80
CA MET A 119 4.72 -12.40 34.70
C MET A 119 5.26 -12.40 36.13
N ASP A 120 6.34 -11.66 36.42
CA ASP A 120 7.02 -11.67 37.72
C ASP A 120 6.10 -11.28 38.88
N LEU A 121 5.28 -10.23 38.70
CA LEU A 121 4.36 -9.77 39.74
C LEU A 121 3.25 -10.80 40.02
N ALA A 122 2.76 -11.47 38.97
CA ALA A 122 1.75 -12.52 39.10
C ALA A 122 2.33 -13.72 39.87
N HIS A 123 3.54 -14.17 39.50
CA HIS A 123 4.23 -15.27 40.17
C HIS A 123 4.52 -14.94 41.65
N GLN A 124 5.02 -13.73 41.94
CA GLN A 124 5.26 -13.29 43.33
C GLN A 124 3.97 -13.24 44.14
N THR A 125 2.85 -12.87 43.52
CA THR A 125 1.54 -12.84 44.19
C THR A 125 1.10 -14.25 44.57
N LEU A 126 1.24 -15.22 43.66
CA LEU A 126 0.94 -16.64 43.93
C LEU A 126 1.80 -17.20 45.07
N GLN A 127 3.11 -16.93 45.04
CA GLN A 127 4.05 -17.41 46.06
C GLN A 127 3.80 -16.76 47.43
N LYS A 128 3.68 -15.43 47.50
CA LYS A 128 3.59 -14.71 48.78
C LYS A 128 2.21 -14.75 49.42
N ARG A 129 1.12 -14.72 48.64
CA ARG A 129 -0.25 -14.67 49.18
C ARG A 129 -0.93 -16.02 49.25
N LEU A 130 -0.65 -16.92 48.32
CA LEU A 130 -1.34 -18.22 48.22
C LEU A 130 -0.43 -19.40 48.57
N GLY A 131 0.87 -19.16 48.82
CA GLY A 131 1.84 -20.21 49.14
C GLY A 131 2.03 -21.23 48.01
N LYS A 132 1.75 -20.83 46.76
CA LYS A 132 1.88 -21.71 45.59
C LYS A 132 3.28 -21.60 45.00
N GLU A 133 3.93 -22.73 44.78
CA GLU A 133 5.19 -22.80 44.03
C GLU A 133 4.93 -22.55 42.54
N VAL A 134 5.84 -21.81 41.90
CA VAL A 134 5.82 -21.53 40.46
C VAL A 134 7.12 -22.03 39.88
N THR A 135 7.04 -23.01 38.97
CA THR A 135 8.17 -23.68 38.30
C THR A 135 7.95 -23.65 36.77
N PRO A 136 8.97 -23.97 35.95
CA PRO A 136 8.77 -24.14 34.51
C PRO A 136 7.67 -25.14 34.14
N GLU A 137 7.48 -26.20 34.95
CA GLU A 137 6.42 -27.19 34.74
C GLU A 137 5.01 -26.60 34.95
N THR A 138 4.85 -25.64 35.87
CA THR A 138 3.56 -24.98 36.10
C THR A 138 3.27 -23.82 35.14
N ILE A 139 4.28 -23.36 34.40
CA ILE A 139 4.16 -22.24 33.44
C ILE A 139 3.83 -22.74 32.03
N ASN A 140 4.45 -23.85 31.61
CA ASN A 140 4.26 -24.45 30.29
C ASN A 140 2.92 -25.18 30.17
#